data_AF-A0A397CZH3-F1
#
_entry.id   AF-A0A397CZH3-F1
#
_cell.length_a   1.000
_cell.length_b   1.000
_cell.length_c   1.000
_cell.angle_alpha   90.00
_cell.angle_beta   90.00
_cell.angle_gamma   90.00
#
_symmetry.space_group_name_H-M   'P 1'
#
loop_
_entity.id
_entity.type
_entity.pdbx_description
1 polymer ?
#
loop_
_entity_poly.entity_id
_entity_poly.type
_entity_poly.pdbx_seq_one_letter_code
_entity_poly.pdbx_strand_id
1 'polypeptide(L)'
;DVLTSVARSDLLAMQAAVGGAASADMYKAAVAAWSPIRVPLTWQRGVVEKQEKQAGLNRRDSKNLSMLQVFKDIARDKYVVDGVPVATSDDVVRALMAKVLPFLLQLELPLSPSVQRSSSSSPVARLTRSSEATALSFVERVLRGSARTQSGGDIYDAIALVCANPALVTLCPVSHDVLPVTLTVDTVAHPLQQLHVHMQVCMQFKAMPHFHCVMSPVTSPRAALSSSTPVSPRELLTSPRAEPGGDCAVLTGTLTRTFTFGAAADPGHVAIVTVSA
;
A
#
# COMPACT_ATOMS: atom_id res chain seq x y z
N ASP A 1 19.37 0.50 16.92
CA ASP A 1 19.40 -0.74 16.13
C ASP A 1 20.21 -0.45 14.87
N VAL A 2 21.27 -1.23 14.65
CA VAL A 2 22.31 -0.95 13.64
C VAL A 2 21.76 -1.22 12.23
N LEU A 3 20.89 -2.21 12.07
CA LEU A 3 20.27 -2.56 10.79
C LEU A 3 19.33 -1.45 10.31
N THR A 4 18.52 -0.89 11.21
CA THR A 4 17.68 0.28 10.91
C THR A 4 18.50 1.55 10.64
N SER A 5 19.68 1.70 11.25
CA SER A 5 20.59 2.81 10.97
C SER A 5 21.27 2.70 9.59
N VAL A 6 21.72 1.49 9.21
CA VAL A 6 22.33 1.22 7.89
C VAL A 6 21.29 1.39 6.79
N ALA A 7 20.10 0.79 6.95
CA ALA A 7 18.99 0.97 6.03
C ALA A 7 18.62 2.45 5.85
N ARG A 8 18.69 3.25 6.91
CA ARG A 8 18.47 4.70 6.83
C ARG A 8 19.54 5.43 6.02
N SER A 9 20.80 5.04 6.12
CA SER A 9 21.89 5.63 5.35
C SER A 9 21.70 5.38 3.85
N ASP A 10 21.36 4.15 3.48
CA ASP A 10 21.09 3.76 2.09
C ASP A 10 19.89 4.51 1.51
N LEU A 11 18.81 4.65 2.29
CA LEU A 11 17.63 5.43 1.90
C LEU A 11 17.96 6.90 1.64
N LEU A 12 18.79 7.53 2.48
CA LEU A 12 19.23 8.92 2.30
C LEU A 12 20.17 9.08 1.10
N ALA A 13 21.08 8.12 0.89
CA ALA A 13 21.98 8.12 -0.26
C ALA A 13 21.22 7.95 -1.58
N MET A 14 20.22 7.07 -1.62
CA MET A 14 19.31 6.94 -2.75
C MET A 14 18.55 8.24 -3.01
N GLN A 15 17.97 8.86 -1.97
CA GLN A 15 17.27 10.14 -2.11
C GLN A 15 18.16 11.22 -2.74
N ALA A 16 19.42 11.31 -2.31
CA ALA A 16 20.38 12.24 -2.89
C ALA A 16 20.71 11.91 -4.34
N ALA A 17 20.94 10.63 -4.67
CA ALA A 17 21.26 10.19 -6.04
C ALA A 17 20.09 10.43 -7.01
N VAL A 18 18.87 10.09 -6.60
CA VAL A 18 17.66 10.28 -7.41
C VAL A 18 17.31 11.76 -7.54
N GLY A 19 17.35 12.52 -6.44
CA GLY A 19 17.07 13.95 -6.44
C GLY A 19 18.12 14.78 -7.19
N GLY A 20 19.36 14.30 -7.26
CA GLY A 20 20.46 14.93 -8.02
C GLY A 20 20.51 14.57 -9.51
N ALA A 21 19.64 13.67 -9.99
CA ALA A 21 19.59 13.31 -11.40
C ALA A 21 19.14 14.49 -12.26
N ALA A 22 19.96 14.85 -13.26
CA ALA A 22 19.70 15.98 -14.15
C ALA A 22 19.02 15.58 -15.48
N SER A 23 18.90 14.28 -15.76
CA SER A 23 18.28 13.75 -16.97
C SER A 23 17.50 12.47 -16.68
N ALA A 24 16.59 12.11 -17.58
CA ALA A 24 15.82 10.86 -17.50
C ALA A 24 16.72 9.61 -17.39
N ASP A 25 17.85 9.58 -18.11
CA ASP A 25 18.79 8.46 -18.08
C ASP A 25 19.57 8.39 -16.76
N MET A 26 19.96 9.54 -16.20
CA MET A 26 20.55 9.58 -14.86
C MET A 26 19.55 9.14 -13.80
N TYR A 27 18.28 9.53 -13.93
CA TYR A 27 17.22 9.11 -13.03
C TYR A 27 17.02 7.61 -13.10
N LYS A 28 16.89 7.04 -14.32
CA LYS A 28 16.82 5.60 -14.58
C LYS A 28 17.95 4.83 -13.91
N ALA A 29 19.19 5.26 -14.17
CA ALA A 29 20.37 4.64 -13.60
C ALA A 29 20.38 4.73 -12.07
N ALA A 30 20.02 5.90 -11.51
CA ALA A 30 19.93 6.10 -10.07
C ALA A 30 18.91 5.16 -9.44
N VAL A 31 17.67 5.12 -9.90
CA VAL A 31 16.66 4.22 -9.30
C VAL A 31 17.02 2.75 -9.47
N ALA A 32 17.60 2.36 -10.62
CA ALA A 32 17.98 0.97 -10.89
C ALA A 32 19.13 0.50 -9.99
N ALA A 33 20.10 1.36 -9.67
CA ALA A 33 21.26 1.02 -8.84
C ALA A 33 20.88 0.61 -7.41
N TRP A 34 19.71 1.04 -6.92
CA TRP A 34 19.23 0.75 -5.57
C TRP A 34 18.12 -0.32 -5.54
N SER A 35 17.77 -0.93 -6.67
CA SER A 35 16.69 -1.92 -6.76
C SER A 35 17.17 -3.34 -6.41
N PRO A 36 16.50 -4.08 -5.50
CA PRO A 36 15.34 -3.68 -4.71
C PRO A 36 15.74 -2.86 -3.48
N ILE A 37 15.01 -1.79 -3.18
CA ILE A 37 15.17 -1.05 -1.92
C ILE A 37 14.06 -1.41 -0.94
N ARG A 38 14.39 -1.53 0.35
CA ARG A 38 13.44 -1.77 1.43
C ARG A 38 13.28 -0.53 2.29
N VAL A 39 12.06 -0.04 2.38
CA VAL A 39 11.67 1.13 3.18
C VAL A 39 10.91 0.63 4.42
N PRO A 40 11.50 0.68 5.63
CA PRO A 40 10.77 0.34 6.86
C PRO A 40 9.67 1.35 7.12
N LEU A 41 8.45 0.89 7.42
CA LEU A 41 7.32 1.79 7.62
C LEU A 41 7.42 2.64 8.88
N THR A 42 8.12 2.16 9.90
CA THR A 42 8.43 2.94 11.11
C THR A 42 9.24 4.19 10.78
N TRP A 43 10.28 4.04 9.94
CA TRP A 43 11.08 5.14 9.46
C TRP A 43 10.27 6.09 8.58
N GLN A 44 9.59 5.53 7.57
CA GLN A 44 8.78 6.29 6.62
C GLN A 44 7.76 7.19 7.33
N ARG A 45 6.96 6.61 8.24
CA ARG A 45 5.94 7.34 8.99
C ARG A 45 6.54 8.43 9.87
N GLY A 46 7.68 8.17 10.51
CA GLY A 46 8.39 9.19 11.28
C GLY A 46 8.89 10.37 10.44
N VAL A 47 9.33 10.10 9.20
CA VAL A 47 9.74 11.16 8.25
C VAL A 47 8.51 11.96 7.78
N VAL A 48 7.44 11.28 7.35
CA VAL A 48 6.20 11.93 6.89
C VAL A 48 5.57 12.76 8.01
N GLU A 49 5.42 12.22 9.21
CA GLU A 49 4.84 12.93 10.36
C GLU A 49 5.66 14.20 10.70
N LYS A 50 6.99 14.12 10.62
CA LYS A 50 7.85 15.29 10.84
C LYS A 50 7.64 16.35 9.76
N GLN A 51 7.57 15.96 8.49
CA GLN A 51 7.34 16.88 7.37
C GLN A 51 5.95 17.53 7.45
N GLU A 52 4.92 16.77 7.77
CA GLU A 52 3.55 17.27 7.94
C GLU A 52 3.47 18.29 9.09
N LYS A 53 4.04 17.96 10.26
CA LYS A 53 4.13 18.90 11.39
C LYS A 53 4.84 20.19 11.01
N GLN A 54 5.93 20.11 10.24
CA GLN A 54 6.66 21.29 9.77
C GLN A 54 5.85 22.12 8.78
N ALA A 55 5.03 21.48 7.95
CA ALA A 55 4.15 22.14 7.00
C ALA A 55 2.82 22.62 7.63
N GLY A 56 2.57 22.33 8.91
CA GLY A 56 1.30 22.62 9.59
C GLY A 56 0.13 21.73 9.11
N LEU A 57 0.41 20.63 8.41
CA LEU A 57 -0.59 19.64 8.03
C LEU A 57 -0.78 18.63 9.18
N ASN A 58 -2.04 18.31 9.47
CA ASN A 58 -2.40 17.15 10.28
C ASN A 58 -3.21 16.20 9.38
N ARG A 59 -2.55 15.19 8.83
CA ARG A 59 -3.27 14.16 8.08
C ARG A 59 -4.12 13.36 9.07
N ARG A 60 -5.36 13.00 8.67
CA ARG A 60 -6.18 12.09 9.47
C ARG A 60 -5.41 10.80 9.63
N ASP A 61 -5.14 10.43 10.87
CA ASP A 61 -4.41 9.21 11.21
C ASP A 61 -5.15 8.04 10.55
N SER A 62 -4.50 7.45 9.56
CA SER A 62 -5.08 6.48 8.63
C SER A 62 -5.42 5.15 9.33
N LYS A 63 -4.95 5.02 10.59
CA LYS A 63 -5.37 4.07 11.63
C LYS A 63 -6.89 4.02 11.88
N ASN A 64 -7.68 4.97 11.38
CA ASN A 64 -9.12 5.10 11.64
C ASN A 64 -10.03 4.87 10.42
N LEU A 65 -9.59 4.15 9.39
CA LEU A 65 -10.46 3.77 8.27
C LEU A 65 -11.72 3.04 8.76
N SER A 66 -12.92 3.61 8.56
CA SER A 66 -14.15 2.92 8.99
C SER A 66 -14.26 1.53 8.35
N MET A 67 -14.83 0.54 9.04
CA MET A 67 -15.04 -0.79 8.45
C MET A 67 -15.90 -0.75 7.18
N LEU A 68 -16.81 0.22 7.08
CA LEU A 68 -17.56 0.46 5.85
C LEU A 68 -16.64 0.80 4.67
N GLN A 69 -15.61 1.63 4.90
CA GLN A 69 -14.63 1.95 3.86
C GLN A 69 -13.77 0.72 3.54
N VAL A 70 -13.38 -0.05 4.55
CA VAL A 70 -12.63 -1.30 4.36
C VAL A 70 -13.42 -2.28 3.47
N PHE A 71 -14.71 -2.47 3.72
CA PHE A 71 -15.55 -3.34 2.89
C PHE A 71 -15.75 -2.82 1.47
N LYS A 72 -15.87 -1.50 1.28
CA LYS A 72 -15.87 -0.89 -0.06
C LYS A 72 -14.57 -1.15 -0.81
N ASP A 73 -13.44 -1.03 -0.12
CA ASP A 73 -12.13 -1.32 -0.70
C ASP A 73 -12.01 -2.80 -1.07
N ILE A 74 -12.44 -3.72 -0.20
CA ILE A 74 -12.46 -5.16 -0.48
C ILE A 74 -13.36 -5.50 -1.67
N ALA A 75 -14.53 -4.87 -1.80
CA ALA A 75 -15.41 -5.10 -2.94
C ALA A 75 -14.83 -4.57 -4.26
N ARG A 76 -14.02 -3.51 -4.19
CA ARG A 76 -13.33 -2.93 -5.36
C ARG A 76 -12.09 -3.74 -5.75
N ASP A 77 -11.36 -4.24 -4.76
CA ASP A 77 -10.04 -4.87 -4.93
C ASP A 77 -10.17 -6.41 -4.97
N LYS A 78 -9.27 -7.10 -5.69
CA LYS A 78 -9.21 -8.57 -5.67
C LYS A 78 -8.48 -9.03 -4.40
N TYR A 79 -8.98 -10.07 -3.73
CA TYR A 79 -8.33 -10.69 -2.58
C TYR A 79 -8.02 -12.17 -2.83
N VAL A 80 -6.93 -12.63 -2.25
CA VAL A 80 -6.52 -14.03 -2.21
C VAL A 80 -6.19 -14.38 -0.77
N VAL A 81 -6.82 -15.41 -0.22
CA VAL A 81 -6.57 -15.92 1.14
C VAL A 81 -6.06 -17.34 1.03
N ASP A 82 -4.86 -17.62 1.56
CA ASP A 82 -4.18 -18.92 1.47
C ASP A 82 -4.11 -19.45 0.03
N GLY A 83 -3.82 -18.57 -0.93
CA GLY A 83 -3.77 -18.91 -2.37
C GLY A 83 -5.13 -19.06 -3.04
N VAL A 84 -6.24 -18.95 -2.31
CA VAL A 84 -7.61 -19.06 -2.85
C VAL A 84 -8.18 -17.66 -3.13
N PRO A 85 -8.55 -17.34 -4.38
CA PRO A 85 -9.24 -16.10 -4.70
C PRO A 85 -10.60 -16.03 -3.99
N VAL A 86 -10.93 -14.87 -3.43
CA VAL A 86 -12.21 -14.61 -2.76
C VAL A 86 -12.93 -13.45 -3.44
N ALA A 87 -14.25 -13.57 -3.56
CA ALA A 87 -15.06 -12.68 -4.41
C ALA A 87 -15.71 -11.53 -3.64
N THR A 88 -16.03 -11.75 -2.36
CA THR A 88 -16.75 -10.76 -1.54
C THR A 88 -16.04 -10.49 -0.22
N SER A 89 -16.39 -9.37 0.43
CA SER A 89 -15.92 -9.08 1.79
C SER A 89 -16.27 -10.17 2.79
N ASP A 90 -17.45 -10.77 2.65
CA ASP A 90 -17.92 -11.84 3.52
C ASP A 90 -17.09 -13.11 3.33
N ASP A 91 -16.65 -13.38 2.11
CA ASP A 91 -15.77 -14.52 1.81
C ASP A 91 -14.39 -14.32 2.46
N VAL A 92 -13.82 -13.11 2.42
CA VAL A 92 -12.55 -12.79 3.10
C VAL A 92 -12.69 -13.03 4.60
N VAL A 93 -13.75 -12.48 5.21
CA VAL A 93 -14.02 -12.64 6.65
C VAL A 93 -14.19 -14.12 6.99
N ARG A 94 -15.00 -14.85 6.22
CA ARG A 94 -15.26 -16.29 6.44
C ARG A 94 -13.96 -17.11 6.32
N ALA A 95 -13.13 -16.84 5.32
CA ALA A 95 -11.87 -17.55 5.11
C ALA A 95 -10.89 -17.32 6.27
N LEU A 96 -10.74 -16.08 6.74
CA LEU A 96 -9.90 -15.77 7.90
C LEU A 96 -10.45 -16.37 9.20
N MET A 97 -11.77 -16.24 9.43
CA MET A 97 -12.44 -16.79 10.62
C MET A 97 -12.32 -18.32 10.69
N ALA A 98 -12.38 -19.02 9.55
CA ALA A 98 -12.20 -20.46 9.47
C ALA A 98 -10.80 -20.94 9.93
N LYS A 99 -9.82 -20.05 10.04
CA LYS A 99 -8.47 -20.35 10.54
C LYS A 99 -8.26 -19.81 11.95
N VAL A 100 -8.68 -18.56 12.20
CA VAL A 100 -8.46 -17.87 13.48
C VAL A 100 -9.31 -18.47 14.59
N LEU A 101 -10.59 -18.75 14.35
CA LEU A 101 -11.47 -19.25 15.41
C LEU A 101 -11.05 -20.65 15.92
N PRO A 102 -10.75 -21.65 15.07
CA PRO A 102 -10.23 -22.93 15.55
C PRO A 102 -8.94 -22.80 16.35
N PHE A 103 -8.03 -21.90 15.94
CA PHE A 103 -6.81 -21.61 16.68
C PHE A 103 -7.11 -21.08 18.10
N LEU A 104 -8.08 -20.17 18.26
CA LEU A 104 -8.47 -19.68 19.58
C LEU A 104 -9.14 -20.75 20.44
N LEU A 105 -10.00 -21.57 19.86
CA LEU A 105 -10.63 -22.69 20.57
C LEU A 105 -9.59 -23.73 21.03
N GLN A 106 -8.50 -23.91 20.28
CA GLN A 106 -7.38 -24.76 20.68
C GLN A 106 -6.58 -24.17 21.84
N LEU A 107 -6.42 -22.84 21.90
CA LEU A 107 -5.79 -22.16 23.05
C LEU A 107 -6.63 -22.26 24.33
N GLU A 108 -7.97 -22.30 24.19
CA GLU A 108 -8.90 -22.40 25.32
C GLU A 108 -9.11 -23.83 25.84
N LEU A 109 -8.58 -24.86 25.16
CA LEU A 109 -8.65 -26.24 25.64
C LEU A 109 -7.89 -26.37 26.97
N PRO A 110 -8.57 -26.69 28.08
CA PRO A 110 -7.94 -26.74 29.38
C PRO A 110 -7.06 -27.99 29.48
N LEU A 111 -5.76 -27.79 29.77
CA LEU A 111 -4.89 -28.85 30.27
C LEU A 111 -5.22 -29.29 31.72
N SER A 112 -6.25 -28.74 32.37
CA SER A 112 -6.68 -29.15 33.73
C SER A 112 -8.18 -28.89 33.99
N PRO A 113 -8.95 -29.90 34.47
CA PRO A 113 -10.35 -29.76 34.86
C PRO A 113 -10.45 -29.28 36.31
N SER A 114 -10.04 -28.05 36.61
CA SER A 114 -10.20 -27.49 37.96
C SER A 114 -9.97 -25.98 37.92
N VAL A 115 -11.03 -25.21 37.66
CA VAL A 115 -11.38 -23.98 38.39
C VAL A 115 -12.81 -23.64 37.95
N GLN A 116 -13.77 -23.91 38.83
CA GLN A 116 -15.11 -23.32 38.76
C GLN A 116 -14.95 -21.79 38.73
N ARG A 117 -15.16 -21.17 37.57
CA ARG A 117 -15.10 -19.71 37.43
C ARG A 117 -16.44 -19.11 37.82
N SER A 118 -16.38 -18.33 38.90
CA SER A 118 -17.43 -17.51 39.48
C SER A 118 -18.21 -16.67 38.44
N SER A 119 -19.53 -16.72 38.58
CA SER A 119 -20.51 -16.04 37.74
C SER A 119 -20.64 -14.56 38.11
N SER A 120 -19.80 -13.69 37.54
CA SER A 120 -20.13 -12.26 37.41
C SER A 120 -20.48 -11.98 35.94
N SER A 121 -21.76 -11.74 35.69
CA SER A 121 -22.37 -11.77 34.35
C SER A 121 -22.72 -10.37 33.83
N SER A 122 -21.72 -9.48 33.69
CA SER A 122 -21.94 -8.32 32.84
C SER A 122 -21.90 -8.76 31.37
N PRO A 123 -22.76 -8.22 30.48
CA PRO A 123 -22.70 -8.51 29.04
C PRO A 123 -21.30 -8.28 28.46
N VAL A 124 -20.61 -7.24 28.93
CA VAL A 124 -19.23 -6.91 28.57
C VAL A 124 -18.26 -8.03 28.97
N ALA A 125 -18.39 -8.59 30.19
CA ALA A 125 -17.56 -9.69 30.67
C ALA A 125 -17.82 -11.03 29.96
N ARG A 126 -18.97 -11.18 29.28
CA ARG A 126 -19.26 -12.33 28.41
C ARG A 126 -18.68 -12.14 27.01
N LEU A 127 -18.78 -10.94 26.45
CA LEU A 127 -18.17 -10.57 25.17
C LEU A 127 -16.64 -10.68 25.19
N THR A 128 -15.99 -10.24 26.27
CA THR A 128 -14.53 -10.41 26.44
C THR A 128 -14.09 -11.86 26.63
N ARG A 129 -15.01 -12.78 26.96
CA ARG A 129 -14.79 -14.23 27.02
C ARG A 129 -15.20 -14.95 25.73
N SER A 130 -15.70 -14.23 24.72
CA SER A 130 -16.08 -14.85 23.46
C SER A 130 -14.86 -14.98 22.55
N SER A 131 -14.44 -16.22 22.31
CA SER A 131 -13.46 -16.57 21.28
C SER A 131 -13.84 -16.01 19.91
N GLU A 132 -15.13 -15.97 19.58
CA GLU A 132 -15.62 -15.39 18.33
C GLU A 132 -15.41 -13.88 18.26
N ALA A 133 -15.76 -13.14 19.31
CA ALA A 133 -15.54 -11.69 19.36
C ALA A 133 -14.04 -11.35 19.29
N THR A 134 -13.20 -12.18 19.91
CA THR A 134 -11.75 -12.04 19.90
C THR A 134 -11.17 -12.32 18.50
N ALA A 135 -11.64 -13.38 17.84
CA ALA A 135 -11.29 -13.70 16.46
C ALA A 135 -11.68 -12.57 15.51
N LEU A 136 -12.92 -12.08 15.62
CA LEU A 136 -13.42 -10.98 14.79
C LEU A 136 -12.62 -9.70 15.00
N SER A 137 -12.26 -9.35 16.25
CA SER A 137 -11.39 -8.20 16.52
C SER A 137 -10.00 -8.36 15.88
N PHE A 138 -9.46 -9.58 15.87
CA PHE A 138 -8.20 -9.86 15.18
C PHE A 138 -8.34 -9.72 13.65
N VAL A 139 -9.39 -10.31 13.07
CA VAL A 139 -9.71 -10.20 11.64
C VAL A 139 -9.94 -8.74 11.24
N GLU A 140 -10.67 -7.96 12.04
CA GLU A 140 -10.89 -6.54 11.79
C GLU A 140 -9.57 -5.77 11.63
N ARG A 141 -8.60 -6.04 12.51
CA ARG A 141 -7.27 -5.43 12.45
C ARG A 141 -6.52 -5.80 11.18
N VAL A 142 -6.58 -7.06 10.77
CA VAL A 142 -6.00 -7.55 9.50
C VAL A 142 -6.62 -6.81 8.32
N LEU A 143 -7.95 -6.75 8.24
CA LEU A 143 -8.68 -6.12 7.14
C LEU A 143 -8.39 -4.61 7.01
N ARG A 144 -8.35 -3.89 8.14
CA ARG A 144 -7.97 -2.48 8.16
C ARG A 144 -6.55 -2.26 7.62
N GLY A 145 -5.64 -3.14 7.99
CA GLY A 145 -4.25 -3.06 7.58
C GLY A 145 -3.97 -3.59 6.17
N SER A 146 -4.89 -4.38 5.59
CA SER A 146 -4.80 -4.91 4.22
C SER A 146 -5.49 -4.03 3.18
N ALA A 147 -6.41 -3.15 3.59
CA ALA A 147 -7.14 -2.26 2.71
C ALA A 147 -6.18 -1.43 1.83
N ARG A 148 -6.38 -1.46 0.51
CA ARG A 148 -5.47 -0.81 -0.45
C ARG A 148 -5.45 0.70 -0.30
N THR A 149 -6.51 1.34 0.19
CA THR A 149 -6.47 2.78 0.45
C THR A 149 -5.39 3.12 1.48
N GLN A 150 -5.27 2.29 2.54
CA GLN A 150 -4.20 2.42 3.53
C GLN A 150 -2.86 2.01 2.95
N SER A 151 -2.78 0.75 2.52
CA SER A 151 -1.54 0.12 2.08
C SER A 151 -0.94 0.82 0.86
N GLY A 152 -1.78 1.29 -0.04
CA GLY A 152 -1.39 2.05 -1.21
C GLY A 152 -0.90 3.45 -0.91
N GLY A 153 -1.49 4.11 0.10
CA GLY A 153 -0.95 5.37 0.63
C GLY A 153 0.44 5.16 1.24
N ASP A 154 0.61 4.11 2.06
CA ASP A 154 1.91 3.74 2.62
C ASP A 154 2.94 3.41 1.50
N ILE A 155 2.55 2.72 0.43
CA ILE A 155 3.44 2.44 -0.72
C ILE A 155 3.78 3.73 -1.48
N TYR A 156 2.79 4.58 -1.75
CA TYR A 156 3.01 5.85 -2.45
C TYR A 156 3.97 6.74 -1.67
N ASP A 157 3.75 6.89 -0.35
CA ASP A 157 4.60 7.71 0.50
C ASP A 157 6.04 7.16 0.52
N ALA A 158 6.24 5.83 0.50
CA ALA A 158 7.57 5.22 0.40
C ALA A 158 8.26 5.59 -0.93
N ILE A 159 7.56 5.40 -2.04
CA ILE A 159 8.08 5.69 -3.39
C ILE A 159 8.34 7.18 -3.55
N ALA A 160 7.42 8.04 -3.13
CA ALA A 160 7.57 9.48 -3.19
C ALA A 160 8.75 9.96 -2.32
N LEU A 161 8.98 9.33 -1.17
CA LEU A 161 10.12 9.70 -0.34
C LEU A 161 11.45 9.39 -1.02
N VAL A 162 11.63 8.21 -1.63
CA VAL A 162 12.96 7.76 -2.08
C VAL A 162 13.19 7.87 -3.58
N CYS A 163 12.13 7.91 -4.38
CA CYS A 163 12.19 7.96 -5.84
C CYS A 163 11.72 9.28 -6.44
N ALA A 164 11.28 10.27 -5.64
CA ALA A 164 10.86 11.55 -6.21
C ALA A 164 12.05 12.38 -6.69
N ASN A 165 11.89 12.95 -7.87
CA ASN A 165 12.70 14.07 -8.35
C ASN A 165 11.73 15.09 -8.95
N PRO A 166 11.21 16.04 -8.14
CA PRO A 166 10.18 16.98 -8.58
C PRO A 166 10.61 17.90 -9.72
N ALA A 167 11.91 18.04 -9.98
CA ALA A 167 12.44 18.83 -11.09
C ALA A 167 12.37 18.07 -12.43
N LEU A 168 12.29 16.74 -12.41
CA LEU A 168 12.43 15.91 -13.60
C LEU A 168 11.20 15.03 -13.89
N VAL A 169 10.56 14.46 -12.86
CA VAL A 169 9.50 13.46 -13.04
C VAL A 169 8.29 13.70 -12.15
N THR A 170 7.13 13.27 -12.64
CA THR A 170 5.90 13.06 -11.87
C THR A 170 5.71 11.56 -11.63
N LEU A 171 5.42 11.17 -10.39
CA LEU A 171 5.11 9.79 -10.03
C LEU A 171 3.61 9.55 -10.13
N CYS A 172 3.19 8.72 -11.09
CA CYS A 172 1.79 8.44 -11.38
C CYS A 172 1.43 6.99 -11.00
N PRO A 173 0.43 6.74 -10.12
CA PRO A 173 -0.04 5.38 -9.87
C PRO A 173 -0.63 4.76 -11.14
N VAL A 174 -0.29 3.50 -11.39
CA VAL A 174 -0.89 2.70 -12.46
C VAL A 174 -2.15 2.05 -11.90
N SER A 175 -3.30 2.37 -12.47
CA SER A 175 -4.62 1.94 -11.98
C SER A 175 -5.18 0.70 -12.70
N HIS A 176 -4.62 0.29 -13.84
CA HIS A 176 -5.01 -0.94 -14.53
C HIS A 176 -4.20 -2.14 -14.01
N ASP A 177 -4.78 -3.33 -14.07
CA ASP A 177 -4.11 -4.61 -13.71
C ASP A 177 -3.55 -4.69 -12.29
N VAL A 178 -4.35 -4.23 -11.33
CA VAL A 178 -4.00 -4.29 -9.91
C VAL A 178 -3.93 -5.75 -9.43
N LEU A 179 -2.74 -6.16 -8.97
CA LEU A 179 -2.51 -7.47 -8.36
C LEU A 179 -3.37 -7.64 -7.08
N PRO A 180 -3.88 -8.86 -6.80
CA PRO A 180 -4.72 -9.10 -5.63
C PRO A 180 -3.99 -8.79 -4.32
N VAL A 181 -4.75 -8.34 -3.32
CA VAL A 181 -4.29 -8.31 -1.93
C VAL A 181 -4.17 -9.75 -1.45
N THR A 182 -2.98 -10.14 -1.01
CA THR A 182 -2.71 -11.52 -0.58
C THR A 182 -2.64 -11.58 0.93
N LEU A 183 -3.38 -12.53 1.52
CA LEU A 183 -3.36 -12.86 2.93
C LEU A 183 -3.01 -14.33 3.07
N THR A 184 -1.96 -14.65 3.82
CA THR A 184 -1.57 -16.03 4.13
C THR A 184 -1.60 -16.22 5.63
N VAL A 185 -2.33 -17.22 6.10
CA VAL A 185 -2.52 -17.52 7.52
C VAL A 185 -1.63 -18.68 7.91
N ASP A 186 -0.63 -18.39 8.74
CA ASP A 186 0.32 -19.37 9.24
C ASP A 186 0.11 -19.58 10.74
N THR A 187 0.09 -20.85 11.16
CA THR A 187 0.08 -21.23 12.57
C THR A 187 1.37 -21.97 12.91
N VAL A 188 2.13 -21.44 13.86
CA VAL A 188 3.37 -22.06 14.32
C VAL A 188 3.04 -22.97 15.50
N ALA A 189 3.20 -24.28 15.30
CA ALA A 189 3.04 -25.28 16.35
C ALA A 189 4.31 -25.31 17.24
N HIS A 190 4.16 -24.90 18.51
CA HIS A 190 5.16 -24.91 19.59
C HIS A 190 6.41 -24.01 19.43
N PRO A 191 7.02 -23.54 20.54
CA PRO A 191 6.54 -23.53 21.92
C PRO A 191 5.56 -22.38 22.24
N LEU A 192 5.39 -21.41 21.33
CA LEU A 192 4.64 -20.18 21.60
C LEU A 192 3.18 -20.18 21.09
N GLN A 193 2.76 -21.22 20.35
CA GLN A 193 1.45 -21.31 19.65
C GLN A 193 1.01 -19.96 19.08
N GLN A 194 1.57 -19.60 17.93
CA GLN A 194 1.39 -18.27 17.36
C GLN A 194 0.66 -18.34 16.03
N LEU A 195 -0.32 -17.45 15.87
CA LEU A 195 -1.01 -17.26 14.60
C LEU A 195 -0.51 -15.97 13.96
N HIS A 196 -0.05 -16.10 12.72
CA HIS A 196 0.40 -15.01 11.88
C HIS A 196 -0.49 -14.88 10.66
N VAL A 197 -0.81 -13.65 10.27
CA VAL A 197 -1.38 -13.36 8.95
C VAL A 197 -0.38 -12.49 8.22
N HIS A 198 0.25 -13.08 7.21
CA HIS A 198 1.15 -12.40 6.29
C HIS A 198 0.33 -11.72 5.20
N MET A 199 0.50 -10.41 5.09
CA MET A 199 -0.25 -9.57 4.18
C MET A 199 0.69 -8.92 3.18
N GLN A 200 0.32 -9.00 1.91
CA GLN A 200 1.06 -8.43 0.80
C GLN A 200 0.13 -7.60 -0.09
N VAL A 201 0.53 -6.36 -0.37
CA VAL A 201 -0.14 -5.46 -1.31
C VAL A 201 0.88 -4.93 -2.29
N CYS A 202 0.60 -5.04 -3.59
CA CYS A 202 1.47 -4.53 -4.64
C CYS A 202 0.78 -3.38 -5.39
N MET A 203 1.54 -2.33 -5.69
CA MET A 203 1.14 -1.22 -6.55
C MET A 203 2.27 -0.85 -7.50
N GLN A 204 1.91 -0.37 -8.68
CA GLN A 204 2.86 0.11 -9.67
C GLN A 204 2.71 1.61 -9.87
N PHE A 205 3.82 2.26 -10.18
CA PHE A 205 3.91 3.69 -10.45
C PHE A 205 4.79 3.91 -11.67
N LYS A 206 4.41 4.86 -12.51
CA LYS A 206 5.22 5.34 -13.63
C LYS A 206 5.85 6.66 -13.25
N ALA A 207 7.17 6.76 -13.42
CA ALA A 207 7.87 8.04 -13.38
C ALA A 207 7.77 8.67 -14.77
N MET A 208 6.90 9.67 -14.91
CA MET A 208 6.65 10.39 -16.14
C MET A 208 7.57 11.61 -16.22
N PRO A 209 8.36 11.82 -17.28
CA PRO A 209 9.17 13.02 -17.39
C PRO A 209 8.29 14.27 -17.46
N HIS A 210 8.75 15.37 -16.88
CA HIS A 210 8.16 16.67 -17.16
C HIS A 210 8.51 17.05 -18.58
N PHE A 211 7.52 17.09 -19.47
CA PHE A 211 7.72 17.67 -20.78
C PHE A 211 7.92 19.18 -20.58
N HIS A 212 9.16 19.65 -20.76
CA HIS A 212 9.38 21.06 -21.06
C HIS A 212 8.73 21.33 -22.41
N CYS A 213 7.45 21.74 -22.39
CA CYS A 213 6.86 22.39 -23.54
C CYS A 213 7.65 23.68 -23.71
N VAL A 214 8.66 23.65 -24.59
CA VAL A 214 9.19 24.87 -25.19
C VAL A 214 8.00 25.41 -25.98
N MET A 215 7.17 26.23 -25.34
CA MET A 215 6.21 27.03 -26.07
C MET A 215 7.05 27.94 -26.96
N SER A 216 7.21 27.53 -28.22
CA SER A 216 7.57 28.49 -29.26
C SER A 216 6.53 29.60 -29.17
N PRO A 217 6.93 30.87 -29.05
CA PRO A 217 5.98 31.95 -28.91
C PRO A 217 5.00 31.89 -30.08
N VAL A 218 3.72 31.71 -29.76
CA VAL A 218 2.64 31.79 -30.74
C VAL A 218 2.61 33.23 -31.22
N THR A 219 3.27 33.51 -32.34
CA THR A 219 3.01 34.72 -33.11
C THR A 219 1.55 34.69 -33.54
N SER A 220 0.75 35.55 -32.92
CA SER A 220 -0.67 35.74 -33.22
C SER A 220 -0.88 36.05 -34.70
N PRO A 221 -1.64 35.26 -35.46
CA PRO A 221 -2.13 35.67 -36.77
C PRO A 221 -3.43 36.45 -36.55
N ARG A 222 -3.33 37.72 -36.12
CA ARG A 222 -4.47 38.65 -36.18
C ARG A 222 -4.39 39.46 -37.48
N ALA A 223 -4.67 38.82 -38.61
CA ALA A 223 -5.14 39.47 -39.83
C ALA A 223 -5.43 38.42 -40.93
N ALA A 224 -6.67 37.90 -40.96
CA ALA A 224 -7.38 37.53 -42.19
C ALA A 224 -8.77 36.98 -41.83
N LEU A 225 -9.76 37.88 -41.78
CA LEU A 225 -11.16 37.49 -41.90
C LEU A 225 -11.42 37.11 -43.36
N SER A 226 -11.93 35.91 -43.61
CA SER A 226 -13.17 35.64 -44.38
C SER A 226 -13.17 34.27 -45.09
N SER A 227 -14.39 33.72 -45.16
CA SER A 227 -14.85 32.56 -45.92
C SER A 227 -14.85 31.19 -45.23
N SER A 228 -15.84 30.41 -45.63
CA SER A 228 -16.73 29.58 -44.84
C SER A 228 -16.71 28.13 -45.28
N THR A 229 -16.75 27.17 -44.35
CA THR A 229 -17.36 25.83 -44.59
C THR A 229 -17.55 25.10 -43.25
N PRO A 230 -18.70 24.45 -42.99
CA PRO A 230 -18.90 23.65 -41.79
C PRO A 230 -18.43 22.20 -42.03
N VAL A 231 -17.43 21.73 -41.29
CA VAL A 231 -17.00 20.32 -41.31
C VAL A 231 -17.63 19.59 -40.13
N SER A 232 -18.22 18.43 -40.46
CA SER A 232 -19.07 17.57 -39.63
C SER A 232 -18.35 16.96 -38.42
N PRO A 233 -19.02 16.74 -37.26
CA PRO A 233 -18.41 16.17 -36.06
C PRO A 233 -18.45 14.65 -36.13
N ARG A 234 -17.43 13.98 -36.69
CA ARG A 234 -17.37 12.51 -36.63
C ARG A 234 -16.02 11.81 -36.53
N GLU A 235 -14.91 12.52 -36.29
CA GLU A 235 -13.60 11.87 -36.13
C GLU A 235 -12.78 12.46 -34.98
N LEU A 236 -13.19 12.21 -33.74
CA LEU A 236 -12.32 12.36 -32.56
C LEU A 236 -12.64 11.27 -31.53
N LEU A 237 -12.47 10.01 -31.94
CA LEU A 237 -12.30 8.87 -31.04
C LEU A 237 -11.11 8.04 -31.54
N THR A 238 -9.96 8.69 -31.68
CA THR A 238 -8.69 7.99 -31.71
C THR A 238 -8.18 7.88 -30.27
N SER A 239 -8.10 6.64 -29.81
CA SER A 239 -7.40 6.19 -28.61
C SER A 239 -6.11 7.00 -28.36
N PRO A 240 -5.77 7.38 -27.11
CA PRO A 240 -4.51 8.04 -26.82
C PRO A 240 -3.36 7.08 -27.15
N ARG A 241 -2.85 7.24 -28.36
CA ARG A 241 -1.68 6.56 -28.91
C ARG A 241 -0.48 7.05 -28.11
N ALA A 242 0.36 6.12 -27.67
CA ALA A 242 1.56 6.35 -26.88
C ALA A 242 2.29 7.65 -27.25
N GLU A 243 2.38 8.57 -26.28
CA GLU A 243 3.08 9.84 -26.41
C GLU A 243 4.59 9.60 -26.69
N PRO A 244 5.29 10.48 -27.44
CA PRO A 244 6.66 10.24 -27.92
C PRO A 244 7.78 10.30 -26.86
N GLY A 245 7.45 10.22 -25.57
CA GLY A 245 8.41 10.20 -24.47
C GLY A 245 8.02 9.13 -23.47
N GLY A 246 8.56 7.92 -23.65
CA GLY A 246 8.25 6.76 -22.79
C GLY A 246 8.52 7.02 -21.31
N ASP A 247 7.92 6.18 -20.46
CA ASP A 247 8.08 6.25 -19.00
C ASP A 247 9.58 6.26 -18.63
N CYS A 248 9.98 7.16 -17.73
CA CYS A 248 11.35 7.18 -17.23
C CYS A 248 11.63 5.91 -16.42
N ALA A 249 10.70 5.43 -15.62
CA ALA A 249 10.84 4.15 -14.93
C ALA A 249 9.47 3.63 -14.54
N VAL A 250 9.35 2.30 -14.43
CA VAL A 250 8.22 1.66 -13.76
C VAL A 250 8.70 1.17 -12.39
N LEU A 251 8.05 1.65 -11.35
CA LEU A 251 8.35 1.35 -9.95
C LEU A 251 7.25 0.45 -9.39
N THR A 252 7.62 -0.74 -8.94
CA THR A 252 6.71 -1.67 -8.27
C THR A 252 6.97 -1.63 -6.77
N GLY A 253 6.02 -1.09 -6.02
CA GLY A 253 6.04 -1.09 -4.57
C GLY A 253 5.23 -2.25 -4.00
N THR A 254 5.87 -3.08 -3.19
CA THR A 254 5.24 -4.20 -2.48
C THR A 254 5.30 -3.95 -0.98
N LEU A 255 4.16 -3.67 -0.37
CA LEU A 255 4.02 -3.64 1.08
C LEU A 255 3.87 -5.06 1.61
N THR A 256 4.72 -5.42 2.58
CA THR A 256 4.57 -6.65 3.38
C THR A 256 4.39 -6.28 4.86
N ARG A 257 3.38 -6.86 5.51
CA ARG A 257 3.25 -6.82 6.98
C ARG A 257 2.81 -8.17 7.53
N THR A 258 3.08 -8.38 8.82
CA THR A 258 2.62 -9.55 9.55
C THR A 258 1.73 -9.11 10.71
N PHE A 259 0.52 -9.66 10.78
CA PHE A 259 -0.35 -9.52 11.93
C PHE A 259 -0.21 -10.74 12.80
N THR A 260 0.27 -10.54 14.02
CA THR A 260 0.49 -11.62 14.97
C THR A 260 -0.59 -11.57 16.03
N PHE A 261 -1.30 -12.68 16.24
CA PHE A 261 -2.32 -12.75 17.29
C PHE A 261 -1.70 -12.48 18.66
N GLY A 262 -2.35 -11.65 19.47
CA GLY A 262 -1.87 -11.27 20.80
C GLY A 262 -0.70 -10.28 20.82
N ALA A 263 -0.16 -9.86 19.67
CA ALA A 263 0.93 -8.89 19.60
C ALA A 263 0.50 -7.59 18.88
N ALA A 264 1.29 -6.53 19.10
CA ALA A 264 1.17 -5.34 18.27
C ALA A 264 1.47 -5.70 16.80
N ALA A 265 0.76 -5.07 15.86
CA ALA A 265 1.01 -5.29 14.45
C ALA A 265 2.43 -4.84 14.09
N ASP A 266 3.18 -5.71 13.40
CA ASP A 266 4.44 -5.30 12.79
C ASP A 266 4.12 -4.24 11.73
N PRO A 267 4.69 -3.03 11.83
CA PRO A 267 4.51 -2.00 10.82
C PRO A 267 4.92 -2.50 9.43
N GLY A 268 5.88 -3.42 9.33
CA GLY A 268 6.34 -3.99 8.06
C GLY A 268 7.17 -3.03 7.22
N HIS A 269 7.30 -3.35 5.93
CA HIS A 269 8.16 -2.60 5.00
C HIS A 269 7.60 -2.59 3.58
N VAL A 270 7.97 -1.56 2.81
CA VAL A 270 7.72 -1.48 1.37
C VAL A 270 9.00 -1.85 0.64
N ALA A 271 8.96 -2.89 -0.19
CA ALA A 271 10.02 -3.20 -1.14
C ALA A 271 9.71 -2.50 -2.47
N ILE A 272 10.64 -1.71 -2.98
CA ILE A 272 10.49 -1.00 -4.27
C ILE A 272 11.44 -1.65 -5.26
N VAL A 273 10.88 -2.14 -6.36
CA VAL A 273 11.61 -2.77 -7.46
C VAL A 273 11.41 -1.91 -8.71
N THR A 274 12.51 -1.55 -9.37
CA THR A 274 12.46 -0.97 -10.71
C THR A 274 12.29 -2.06 -11.75
N VAL A 275 11.28 -1.92 -12.60
CA VAL A 275 11.17 -2.70 -13.83
C VAL A 275 11.63 -1.78 -14.96
N SER A 276 12.73 -2.13 -15.61
CA SER A 276 13.21 -1.42 -16.79
C SER A 276 12.10 -1.43 -17.84
N ALA A 277 11.65 -0.24 -18.25
CA ALA A 277 10.74 -0.05 -19.37
C ALA A 277 11.48 -0.19 -20.71
#